data_AF-A0AAE0DHM9-F1
#
_entry.id   AF-A0AAE0DHM9-F1
#
_cell.length_a   1.000
_cell.length_b   1.000
_cell.length_c   1.000
_cell.angle_alpha   90.00
_cell.angle_beta   90.00
_cell.angle_gamma   90.00
#
_symmetry.space_group_name_H-M   'P 1'
#
loop_
_entity.id
_entity.type
_entity.pdbx_description
1 polymer ?
#
loop_
_entity_poly.entity_id
_entity_poly.type
_entity_poly.pdbx_seq_one_letter_code
_entity_poly.pdbx_strand_id
1 'polypeptide(L)'
;MVDKFTVVLLSFFLFLRFSTASSLELCPLDLNATVSPFSNITWAQVTNQSILSFGASSYLRPDIGGALLPWIYTIVVLLVHIPVVVIRVVRWQTVQTWCLAATVFTIAITAQAYKSTGFSSKKILTWTPLLLVIDAGSMAQVLFLIIEQYSLLTRLRQALTPRKRKSTDENLLRGHEMGKFGSLEDGVTIALHSVNDDASDTGLAPNSEHPPLFTSKPLYIALMALILLLTVFMLQAFGLSYAVGAAKDTTPSVSWCSPIFQPFGVAVLDGNCNVWPIEQTFAKGVGCILIPGSQQKAWLSATVAGTSIAIVLELLDICVLASVHSSRRWRGMKMRRPWFTMFSGLAVLGLILVFGVVYSTILPPGISEKVWVVTDVGTVKVYEGELGTAGLRGAMIGWNDGVFQAWGTMYFGSWAG
;
A
#
# COMPACT_ATOMS: atom_id res chain seq x y z
N MET A 1 -1.86 17.21 19.24
CA MET A 1 -2.02 16.71 17.85
C MET A 1 -2.51 15.26 17.80
N VAL A 2 -2.45 14.50 18.91
CA VAL A 2 -3.01 13.14 19.05
C VAL A 2 -4.54 13.14 19.23
N ASP A 3 -5.14 14.23 19.73
CA ASP A 3 -6.59 14.27 20.02
C ASP A 3 -7.50 14.24 18.79
N LYS A 4 -7.07 14.73 17.63
CA LYS A 4 -7.93 14.71 16.42
C LYS A 4 -8.07 13.32 15.81
N PHE A 5 -7.07 12.45 15.98
CA PHE A 5 -7.10 11.10 15.40
C PHE A 5 -7.94 10.14 16.24
N THR A 6 -7.85 10.26 17.57
CA THR A 6 -8.69 9.50 18.51
C THR A 6 -10.15 9.95 18.46
N VAL A 7 -10.42 11.24 18.27
CA VAL A 7 -11.78 11.75 18.07
C VAL A 7 -12.38 11.24 16.74
N VAL A 8 -11.60 11.07 15.68
CA VAL A 8 -12.10 10.45 14.43
C VAL A 8 -12.42 8.97 14.62
N LEU A 9 -11.59 8.21 15.37
CA LEU A 9 -11.88 6.80 15.66
C LEU A 9 -13.09 6.62 16.60
N LEU A 10 -13.24 7.47 17.62
CA LEU A 10 -14.38 7.40 18.55
C LEU A 10 -15.69 7.96 17.98
N SER A 11 -15.64 8.99 17.14
CA SER A 11 -16.83 9.52 16.45
C SER A 11 -17.40 8.50 15.46
N PHE A 12 -16.58 7.57 14.98
CA PHE A 12 -16.99 6.50 14.08
C PHE A 12 -17.76 5.38 14.82
N PHE A 13 -17.45 5.12 16.09
CA PHE A 13 -18.18 4.13 16.91
C PHE A 13 -19.48 4.67 17.51
N LEU A 14 -19.62 6.01 17.63
CA LEU A 14 -20.82 6.66 18.18
C LEU A 14 -21.91 6.94 17.13
N PHE A 15 -21.67 6.65 15.85
CA PHE A 15 -22.66 6.78 14.77
C PHE A 15 -23.53 5.52 14.56
N LEU A 16 -23.67 4.69 15.60
CA LEU A 16 -24.69 3.64 15.68
C LEU A 16 -25.90 4.18 16.46
N ARG A 17 -26.78 4.94 15.79
CA ARG A 17 -28.13 5.21 16.32
C ARG A 17 -29.20 5.28 15.24
N PHE A 18 -30.20 4.41 15.48
CA PHE A 18 -31.63 4.52 15.20
C PHE A 18 -32.06 5.00 13.81
N SER A 19 -32.30 4.02 12.93
CA SER A 19 -33.24 4.17 11.83
C SER A 19 -34.64 3.88 12.37
N THR A 20 -35.44 4.91 12.59
CA THR A 20 -36.89 4.78 12.81
C THR A 20 -37.56 4.56 11.46
N ALA A 21 -38.45 3.56 11.40
CA ALA A 21 -39.19 3.21 10.20
C ALA A 21 -40.09 4.38 9.75
N SER A 22 -39.80 4.93 8.58
CA SER A 22 -40.65 5.90 7.89
C SER A 22 -41.49 5.16 6.84
N SER A 23 -42.82 5.23 6.96
CA SER A 23 -43.72 5.02 5.84
C SER A 23 -43.48 6.11 4.79
N LEU A 24 -43.79 5.85 3.51
CA LEU A 24 -43.67 6.81 2.40
C LEU A 24 -44.63 8.02 2.52
N GLU A 25 -45.31 8.17 3.65
CA GLU A 25 -46.19 9.29 3.93
C GLU A 25 -45.34 10.53 4.25
N LEU A 26 -45.25 11.42 3.26
CA LEU A 26 -44.71 12.79 3.34
C LEU A 26 -43.19 12.97 3.23
N CYS A 27 -42.60 12.55 2.11
CA CYS A 27 -41.48 13.34 1.58
C CYS A 27 -42.04 14.67 1.04
N PRO A 28 -41.61 15.84 1.55
CA PRO A 28 -42.06 17.14 1.05
C PRO A 28 -41.41 17.41 -0.32
N LEU A 29 -41.92 16.76 -1.36
CA LEU A 29 -41.48 16.92 -2.73
C LEU A 29 -42.28 18.04 -3.40
N ASP A 30 -41.61 18.90 -4.15
CA ASP A 30 -42.29 19.82 -5.06
C ASP A 30 -42.94 19.00 -6.19
N LEU A 31 -44.27 18.93 -6.16
CA LEU A 31 -45.06 18.12 -7.09
C LEU A 31 -44.85 18.53 -8.55
N ASN A 32 -44.46 19.78 -8.80
CA ASN A 32 -44.21 20.30 -10.14
C ASN A 32 -42.75 20.12 -10.60
N ALA A 33 -41.84 19.75 -9.70
CA ALA A 33 -40.47 19.47 -10.05
C ALA A 33 -40.37 18.16 -10.84
N THR A 34 -39.43 18.11 -11.80
CA THR A 34 -39.14 16.90 -12.53
C THR A 34 -38.37 15.90 -11.66
N VAL A 35 -38.69 14.62 -11.81
CA VAL A 35 -38.10 13.51 -11.05
C VAL A 35 -36.62 13.31 -11.39
N SER A 36 -36.27 13.58 -12.65
CA SER A 36 -34.91 13.50 -13.16
C SER A 36 -34.71 14.57 -14.24
N PRO A 37 -33.51 15.16 -14.36
CA PRO A 37 -33.20 16.12 -15.41
C PRO A 37 -33.32 15.53 -16.82
N PHE A 38 -33.39 14.19 -16.94
CA PHE A 38 -33.46 13.48 -18.21
C PHE A 38 -34.89 13.01 -18.58
N SER A 39 -35.89 13.32 -17.75
CA SER A 39 -37.28 12.89 -17.96
C SER A 39 -38.26 14.03 -17.73
N ASN A 40 -39.37 14.05 -18.48
CA ASN A 40 -40.47 15.00 -18.27
C ASN A 40 -41.46 14.55 -17.18
N ILE A 41 -41.09 13.57 -16.36
CA ILE A 41 -41.96 13.02 -15.32
C ILE A 41 -41.91 13.95 -14.11
N THR A 42 -43.08 14.32 -13.62
CA THR A 42 -43.22 15.16 -12.42
C THR A 42 -43.55 14.33 -11.19
N TRP A 43 -43.21 14.82 -10.00
CA TRP A 43 -43.56 14.13 -8.76
C TRP A 43 -45.08 13.97 -8.58
N ALA A 44 -45.90 14.90 -9.10
CA ALA A 44 -47.36 14.75 -9.15
C ALA A 44 -47.82 13.47 -9.86
N GLN A 45 -47.14 13.09 -10.94
CA GLN A 45 -47.45 11.86 -11.68
C GLN A 45 -47.04 10.61 -10.90
N VAL A 46 -45.94 10.70 -10.14
CA VAL A 46 -45.40 9.61 -9.32
C VAL A 46 -46.27 9.35 -8.09
N THR A 47 -46.69 10.40 -7.38
CA THR A 47 -47.49 10.28 -6.14
C THR A 47 -48.88 9.68 -6.36
N ASN A 48 -49.39 9.76 -7.59
CA ASN A 48 -50.68 9.17 -7.97
C ASN A 48 -50.59 7.67 -8.32
N GLN A 49 -49.39 7.09 -8.35
CA GLN A 49 -49.21 5.67 -8.67
C GLN A 49 -49.28 4.79 -7.42
N SER A 50 -49.81 3.57 -7.58
CA SER A 50 -49.68 2.53 -6.56
C SER A 50 -48.22 2.08 -6.45
N ILE A 51 -47.71 1.98 -5.22
CA ILE A 51 -46.40 1.41 -4.94
C ILE A 51 -46.47 -0.10 -5.17
N LEU A 52 -45.67 -0.59 -6.12
CA LEU A 52 -45.48 -2.01 -6.39
C LEU A 52 -44.29 -2.51 -5.56
N SER A 53 -44.25 -3.78 -5.18
CA SER A 53 -43.07 -4.37 -4.53
C SER A 53 -42.23 -5.11 -5.56
N PHE A 54 -40.90 -4.94 -5.53
CA PHE A 54 -39.98 -5.79 -6.30
C PHE A 54 -39.94 -7.24 -5.81
N GLY A 55 -40.41 -7.53 -4.59
CA GLY A 55 -40.42 -8.86 -3.99
C GLY A 55 -39.04 -9.46 -3.66
N ALA A 56 -37.93 -8.79 -4.02
CA ALA A 56 -36.57 -9.24 -3.78
C ALA A 56 -35.66 -8.09 -3.33
N SER A 57 -34.82 -8.36 -2.32
CA SER A 57 -33.73 -7.48 -1.91
C SER A 57 -32.63 -7.47 -2.97
N SER A 58 -32.03 -6.31 -3.23
CA SER A 58 -30.83 -6.19 -4.07
C SER A 58 -29.65 -5.72 -3.24
N TYR A 59 -28.50 -5.50 -3.86
CA TYR A 59 -27.32 -4.95 -3.17
C TYR A 59 -26.84 -3.70 -3.89
N LEU A 60 -26.31 -2.76 -3.12
CA LEU A 60 -25.68 -1.55 -3.64
C LEU A 60 -24.17 -1.72 -3.58
N ARG A 61 -23.49 -1.63 -4.73
CA ARG A 61 -22.03 -1.72 -4.81
C ARG A 61 -21.42 -0.45 -5.37
N PRO A 62 -20.19 -0.07 -4.97
CA PRO A 62 -19.49 1.01 -5.64
C PRO A 62 -19.15 0.61 -7.07
N ASP A 63 -19.21 1.57 -7.99
CA ASP A 63 -18.66 1.42 -9.34
C ASP A 63 -17.12 1.52 -9.31
N ILE A 64 -16.51 1.60 -10.49
CA ILE A 64 -15.06 1.57 -10.72
C ILE A 64 -14.27 2.43 -9.72
N GLY A 65 -13.48 1.77 -8.87
CA GLY A 65 -12.54 2.41 -7.95
C GLY A 65 -13.15 2.96 -6.66
N GLY A 66 -14.45 2.74 -6.43
CA GLY A 66 -15.14 3.18 -5.22
C GLY A 66 -14.98 2.24 -4.02
N ALA A 67 -14.09 1.25 -4.08
CA ALA A 67 -13.84 0.29 -2.99
C ALA A 67 -12.36 0.27 -2.55
N LEU A 68 -12.15 0.02 -1.26
CA LEU A 68 -10.85 -0.33 -0.70
C LEU A 68 -10.44 -1.75 -1.13
N LEU A 69 -9.16 -2.09 -0.89
CA LEU A 69 -8.68 -3.46 -1.02
C LEU A 69 -9.64 -4.41 -0.26
N PRO A 70 -10.23 -5.43 -0.92
CA PRO A 70 -11.15 -6.35 -0.28
C PRO A 70 -10.55 -6.96 0.97
N TRP A 71 -11.29 -6.97 2.06
CA TRP A 71 -10.78 -7.36 3.38
C TRP A 71 -10.18 -8.77 3.36
N ILE A 72 -10.70 -9.70 2.55
CA ILE A 72 -10.13 -11.05 2.41
C ILE A 72 -8.73 -11.02 1.78
N TYR A 73 -8.50 -10.15 0.80
CA TYR A 73 -7.17 -9.94 0.22
C TYR A 73 -6.24 -9.33 1.27
N THR A 74 -6.73 -8.38 2.06
CA THR A 74 -5.96 -7.78 3.15
C THR A 74 -5.58 -8.80 4.22
N ILE A 75 -6.47 -9.73 4.59
CA ILE A 75 -6.15 -10.82 5.51
C ILE A 75 -5.02 -11.68 4.94
N VAL A 76 -5.10 -12.09 3.68
CA VAL A 76 -4.03 -12.89 3.04
C VAL A 76 -2.71 -12.13 3.07
N VAL A 77 -2.73 -10.85 2.68
CA VAL A 77 -1.54 -9.98 2.72
C VAL A 77 -1.00 -9.89 4.15
N LEU A 78 -1.83 -9.70 5.16
CA LEU A 78 -1.43 -9.58 6.57
C LEU A 78 -0.87 -10.90 7.14
N LEU A 79 -1.48 -12.04 6.79
CA LEU A 79 -0.99 -13.38 7.15
C LEU A 79 0.38 -13.69 6.55
N VAL A 80 0.70 -13.13 5.38
CA VAL A 80 2.04 -13.23 4.78
C VAL A 80 3.01 -12.24 5.44
N HIS A 81 2.58 -10.99 5.66
CA HIS A 81 3.47 -9.93 6.13
C HIS A 81 3.87 -10.07 7.61
N ILE A 82 2.99 -10.56 8.48
CA ILE A 82 3.32 -10.73 9.92
C ILE A 82 4.50 -11.70 10.10
N PRO A 83 4.48 -12.93 9.57
CA PRO A 83 5.62 -13.83 9.65
C PRO A 83 6.86 -13.26 8.97
N VAL A 84 6.72 -12.60 7.81
CA VAL A 84 7.85 -11.97 7.12
C VAL A 84 8.52 -10.90 7.99
N VAL A 85 7.75 -10.06 8.69
CA VAL A 85 8.30 -9.06 9.62
C VAL A 85 9.01 -9.74 10.80
N VAL A 86 8.40 -10.76 11.41
CA VAL A 86 9.03 -11.52 12.51
C VAL A 86 10.34 -12.19 12.06
N ILE A 87 10.33 -12.85 10.90
CA ILE A 87 11.52 -13.51 10.37
C ILE A 87 12.59 -12.47 10.00
N ARG A 88 12.23 -11.27 9.52
CA ARG A 88 13.24 -10.22 9.26
C ARG A 88 13.93 -9.73 10.52
N VAL A 89 13.25 -9.75 11.66
CA VAL A 89 13.87 -9.44 12.96
C VAL A 89 14.89 -10.53 13.31
N VAL A 90 14.53 -11.81 13.18
CA VAL A 90 15.32 -12.96 13.67
C VAL A 90 16.32 -13.52 12.63
N ARG A 91 15.88 -13.81 11.39
CA ARG A 91 16.62 -14.50 10.30
C ARG A 91 16.46 -13.78 8.96
N TRP A 92 17.15 -12.66 8.81
CA TRP A 92 17.00 -11.77 7.64
C TRP A 92 17.50 -12.33 6.29
N GLN A 93 18.49 -13.23 6.28
CA GLN A 93 19.15 -13.66 5.02
C GLN A 93 18.20 -14.42 4.09
N THR A 94 17.36 -15.29 4.63
CA THR A 94 16.44 -16.15 3.84
C THR A 94 15.29 -15.37 3.21
N VAL A 95 14.94 -14.21 3.76
CA VAL A 95 13.73 -13.47 3.37
C VAL A 95 14.00 -12.45 2.25
N GLN A 96 15.27 -12.12 1.97
CA GLN A 96 15.62 -11.02 1.04
C GLN A 96 15.02 -11.19 -0.35
N THR A 97 15.11 -12.39 -0.93
CA THR A 97 14.57 -12.68 -2.27
C THR A 97 13.05 -12.55 -2.29
N TRP A 98 12.37 -13.00 -1.24
CA TRP A 98 10.92 -12.84 -1.10
C TRP A 98 10.51 -11.38 -0.96
N CYS A 99 11.27 -10.57 -0.23
CA CYS A 99 11.04 -9.13 -0.15
C CYS A 99 11.13 -8.47 -1.53
N LEU A 100 12.15 -8.80 -2.32
CA LEU A 100 12.32 -8.22 -3.66
C LEU A 100 11.15 -8.58 -4.57
N ALA A 101 10.76 -9.85 -4.61
CA ALA A 101 9.63 -10.31 -5.42
C ALA A 101 8.31 -9.66 -4.98
N ALA A 102 8.05 -9.58 -3.68
CA ALA A 102 6.86 -8.92 -3.14
C ALA A 102 6.84 -7.43 -3.49
N THR A 103 7.95 -6.71 -3.32
CA THR A 103 8.03 -5.29 -3.66
C THR A 103 7.84 -5.05 -5.16
N VAL A 104 8.39 -5.89 -6.04
CA VAL A 104 8.13 -5.81 -7.49
C VAL A 104 6.63 -5.97 -7.78
N PHE A 105 5.97 -6.95 -7.14
CA PHE A 105 4.54 -7.16 -7.30
C PHE A 105 3.72 -5.96 -6.79
N THR A 106 4.03 -5.41 -5.61
CA THR A 106 3.35 -4.23 -5.06
C THR A 106 3.53 -3.00 -5.96
N ILE A 107 4.74 -2.77 -6.48
CA ILE A 107 5.02 -1.69 -7.44
C ILE A 107 4.17 -1.88 -8.70
N ALA A 108 4.10 -3.08 -9.25
CA ALA A 108 3.31 -3.37 -10.45
C ALA A 108 1.81 -3.11 -10.23
N ILE A 109 1.24 -3.60 -9.13
CA ILE A 109 -0.17 -3.37 -8.79
C ILE A 109 -0.45 -1.89 -8.52
N THR A 110 0.45 -1.19 -7.82
CA THR A 110 0.27 0.25 -7.52
C THR A 110 0.35 1.09 -8.79
N ALA A 111 1.35 0.85 -9.65
CA ALA A 111 1.48 1.53 -10.94
C ALA A 111 0.27 1.24 -11.85
N GLN A 112 -0.23 0.01 -11.84
CA GLN A 112 -1.43 -0.38 -12.56
C GLN A 112 -2.68 0.34 -12.01
N ALA A 113 -2.84 0.44 -10.69
CA ALA A 113 -3.92 1.20 -10.07
C ALA A 113 -3.83 2.69 -10.40
N TYR A 114 -2.64 3.29 -10.40
CA TYR A 114 -2.41 4.68 -10.79
C TYR A 114 -2.85 4.92 -12.24
N LYS A 115 -2.44 4.04 -13.14
CA LYS A 115 -2.80 4.10 -14.56
C LYS A 115 -4.31 3.96 -14.77
N SER A 116 -4.95 2.98 -14.15
CA SER A 116 -6.39 2.72 -14.32
C SER A 116 -7.28 3.81 -13.73
N THR A 117 -6.86 4.39 -12.62
CA THR A 117 -7.67 5.38 -11.92
C THR A 117 -7.42 6.81 -12.40
N GLY A 118 -6.30 7.04 -13.11
CA GLY A 118 -5.86 8.37 -13.55
C GLY A 118 -5.69 9.34 -12.38
N PHE A 119 -5.40 8.81 -11.18
CA PHE A 119 -5.34 9.57 -9.92
C PHE A 119 -6.62 10.35 -9.58
N SER A 120 -7.78 9.92 -10.09
CA SER A 120 -9.06 10.56 -9.76
C SER A 120 -9.36 10.46 -8.26
N SER A 121 -9.70 11.58 -7.61
CA SER A 121 -10.12 11.61 -6.19
C SER A 121 -11.29 10.68 -5.89
N LYS A 122 -12.19 10.50 -6.86
CA LYS A 122 -13.34 9.58 -6.77
C LYS A 122 -12.90 8.12 -6.56
N LYS A 123 -11.68 7.78 -6.96
CA LYS A 123 -11.12 6.42 -6.95
C LYS A 123 -9.99 6.22 -5.93
N ILE A 124 -9.81 7.17 -4.99
CA ILE A 124 -8.70 7.18 -4.01
C ILE A 124 -8.59 5.90 -3.17
N LEU A 125 -9.72 5.21 -2.94
CA LEU A 125 -9.75 3.97 -2.17
C LEU A 125 -8.96 2.83 -2.86
N THR A 126 -8.79 2.91 -4.18
CA THR A 126 -8.06 1.90 -4.95
C THR A 126 -6.58 2.22 -5.13
N TRP A 127 -6.23 3.49 -5.37
CA TRP A 127 -4.85 3.89 -5.70
C TRP A 127 -4.05 4.42 -4.51
N THR A 128 -4.46 4.21 -3.26
CA THR A 128 -3.72 4.79 -2.12
C THR A 128 -2.25 4.29 -2.03
N PRO A 129 -1.24 5.17 -1.96
CA PRO A 129 0.18 4.79 -1.82
C PRO A 129 0.56 4.19 -0.47
N LEU A 130 -0.35 4.17 0.52
CA LEU A 130 -0.04 3.80 1.90
C LEU A 130 0.53 2.38 2.05
N LEU A 131 0.18 1.47 1.14
CA LEU A 131 0.68 0.09 1.15
C LEU A 131 2.18 -0.03 0.87
N LEU A 132 2.80 0.99 0.25
CA LEU A 132 4.21 0.96 -0.14
C LEU A 132 5.19 1.12 1.05
N VAL A 133 4.72 1.55 2.22
CA VAL A 133 5.58 1.84 3.38
C VAL A 133 6.35 0.61 3.87
N ILE A 134 5.73 -0.58 3.84
CA ILE A 134 6.42 -1.83 4.23
C ILE A 134 7.55 -2.12 3.25
N ASP A 135 7.30 -1.95 1.95
CA ASP A 135 8.25 -2.27 0.89
C ASP A 135 9.45 -1.31 0.92
N ALA A 136 9.24 -0.02 1.20
CA ALA A 136 10.32 0.95 1.40
C ALA A 136 11.29 0.50 2.50
N GLY A 137 10.76 0.16 3.68
CA GLY A 137 11.56 -0.37 4.79
C GLY A 137 12.31 -1.65 4.42
N SER A 138 11.63 -2.55 3.71
CA SER A 138 12.20 -3.81 3.21
C SER A 138 13.44 -3.58 2.34
N MET A 139 13.32 -2.68 1.35
CA MET A 139 14.38 -2.41 0.39
C MET A 139 15.54 -1.66 1.03
N ALA A 140 15.26 -0.69 1.91
CA ALA A 140 16.30 -0.03 2.70
C ALA A 140 17.09 -1.04 3.55
N GLN A 141 16.41 -1.95 4.25
CA GLN A 141 17.09 -2.98 5.03
C GLN A 141 17.98 -3.90 4.18
N VAL A 142 17.47 -4.38 3.04
CA VAL A 142 18.25 -5.25 2.13
C VAL A 142 19.51 -4.52 1.65
N LEU A 143 19.36 -3.27 1.21
CA LEU A 143 20.46 -2.44 0.73
C LEU A 143 21.56 -2.25 1.79
N PHE A 144 21.19 -1.77 2.98
CA PHE A 144 22.17 -1.47 4.04
C PHE A 144 22.86 -2.71 4.60
N LEU A 145 22.16 -3.86 4.68
CA LEU A 145 22.76 -5.11 5.15
C LEU A 145 23.81 -5.65 4.17
N ILE A 146 23.57 -5.56 2.86
CA ILE A 146 24.56 -5.97 1.86
C ILE A 146 25.75 -5.03 1.87
N ILE A 147 25.52 -3.71 1.92
CA ILE A 147 26.59 -2.71 2.01
C ILE A 147 27.52 -3.00 3.20
N GLU A 148 26.95 -3.37 4.34
CA GLU A 148 27.69 -3.73 5.53
C GLU A 148 28.48 -5.04 5.37
N GLN A 149 27.82 -6.12 4.96
CA GLN A 149 28.43 -7.44 4.90
C GLN A 149 29.68 -7.47 4.01
N TYR A 150 29.69 -6.65 2.95
CA TYR A 150 30.79 -6.59 2.00
C TYR A 150 31.78 -5.46 2.25
N SER A 151 31.63 -4.70 3.35
CA SER A 151 32.41 -3.48 3.63
C SER A 151 32.48 -2.54 2.42
N LEU A 152 31.42 -2.52 1.60
CA LEU A 152 31.41 -1.88 0.28
C LEU A 152 31.74 -0.40 0.41
N LEU A 153 31.21 0.27 1.44
CA LEU A 153 31.51 1.67 1.73
C LEU A 153 32.98 1.90 2.06
N THR A 154 33.61 1.03 2.83
CA THR A 154 35.03 1.15 3.20
C THR A 154 35.91 0.97 1.98
N ARG A 155 35.57 0.02 1.10
CA ARG A 155 36.30 -0.28 -0.14
C ARG A 155 36.06 0.77 -1.23
N LEU A 156 34.83 1.27 -1.40
CA LEU A 156 34.52 2.41 -2.27
C LEU A 156 35.24 3.67 -1.81
N ARG A 157 35.25 3.93 -0.49
CA ARG A 157 35.99 5.05 0.07
C ARG A 157 37.49 4.91 -0.19
N GLN A 158 38.06 3.71 -0.03
CA GLN A 158 39.46 3.42 -0.36
C GLN A 158 39.77 3.54 -1.86
N ALA A 159 38.82 3.19 -2.75
CA ALA A 159 38.97 3.33 -4.20
C ALA A 159 38.81 4.78 -4.68
N LEU A 160 37.93 5.55 -4.05
CA LEU A 160 37.66 6.96 -4.38
C LEU A 160 38.64 7.94 -3.71
N THR A 161 39.26 7.57 -2.58
CA THR A 161 40.39 8.34 -2.07
C THR A 161 41.61 8.04 -2.95
N PRO A 162 42.14 9.00 -3.73
CA PRO A 162 43.38 8.78 -4.44
C PRO A 162 44.43 8.39 -3.40
N ARG A 163 44.94 7.16 -3.52
CA ARG A 163 46.05 6.68 -2.71
C ARG A 163 47.17 7.68 -2.95
N LYS A 164 47.35 8.64 -2.04
CA LYS A 164 48.57 9.44 -1.95
C LYS A 164 49.65 8.41 -1.71
N ARG A 165 50.21 7.90 -2.81
CA ARG A 165 51.41 7.10 -2.85
C ARG A 165 52.44 8.03 -2.22
N LYS A 166 52.65 7.91 -0.91
CA LYS A 166 53.86 8.46 -0.29
C LYS A 166 54.97 7.82 -1.11
N SER A 167 55.58 8.61 -2.00
CA SER A 167 56.69 8.18 -2.82
C SER A 167 57.70 7.58 -1.85
N THR A 168 58.00 6.31 -2.06
CA THR A 168 59.01 5.57 -1.35
C THR A 168 60.37 6.10 -1.79
N ASP A 169 60.69 7.36 -1.49
CA ASP A 169 62.02 7.94 -1.75
C ASP A 169 62.85 8.12 -0.46
N GLU A 170 62.24 7.96 0.73
CA GLU A 170 63.03 8.05 1.98
C GLU A 170 63.78 6.77 2.37
N ASN A 171 63.43 5.61 1.80
CA ASN A 171 64.15 4.36 2.06
C ASN A 171 65.30 4.10 1.08
N LEU A 172 65.42 4.85 -0.03
CA LEU A 172 66.59 4.76 -0.91
C LEU A 172 67.76 5.65 -0.43
N LEU A 173 67.49 6.63 0.45
CA LEU A 173 68.50 7.50 1.05
C LEU A 173 69.02 7.00 2.42
N ARG A 174 68.44 5.94 2.98
CA ARG A 174 68.85 5.38 4.28
C ARG A 174 69.62 4.06 4.21
N GLY A 175 70.00 3.62 3.00
CA GLY A 175 70.75 2.39 2.76
C GLY A 175 72.27 2.54 2.70
N HIS A 176 72.82 3.74 2.91
CA HIS A 176 74.26 4.00 2.71
C HIS A 176 75.05 4.31 4.00
N GLU A 177 74.60 3.94 5.20
CA GLU A 177 75.51 3.93 6.35
C GLU A 177 75.21 2.78 7.31
N MET A 178 76.10 1.79 7.29
CA MET A 178 76.69 1.07 8.44
C MET A 178 76.94 -0.40 8.10
N GLY A 179 77.99 -0.62 7.31
CA GLY A 179 78.82 -1.79 7.47
C GLY A 179 79.90 -1.50 8.52
N LYS A 180 79.95 -2.27 9.60
CA LYS A 180 81.21 -2.73 10.21
C LYS A 180 80.97 -3.79 11.29
N PHE A 181 81.42 -5.00 10.96
CA PHE A 181 82.28 -5.88 11.76
C PHE A 181 81.95 -6.16 13.23
N GLY A 182 81.79 -7.45 13.53
CA GLY A 182 82.70 -8.06 14.51
C GLY A 182 82.14 -9.15 15.42
N SER A 183 82.66 -10.35 15.19
CA SER A 183 83.06 -11.35 16.19
C SER A 183 82.06 -12.40 16.68
N LEU A 184 82.34 -13.62 16.21
CA LEU A 184 82.14 -14.89 16.92
C LEU A 184 82.72 -14.83 18.34
N GLU A 185 82.05 -15.52 19.28
CA GLU A 185 82.71 -16.49 20.17
C GLU A 185 81.72 -17.51 20.74
N ASP A 186 82.27 -18.68 21.00
CA ASP A 186 81.68 -20.00 21.24
C ASP A 186 80.85 -20.18 22.52
N GLY A 187 80.03 -21.24 22.55
CA GLY A 187 79.39 -21.71 23.78
C GLY A 187 78.49 -22.94 23.64
N VAL A 188 79.09 -24.09 23.37
CA VAL A 188 78.49 -25.44 23.35
C VAL A 188 77.82 -25.83 24.69
N THR A 189 76.61 -26.41 24.67
CA THR A 189 76.26 -27.58 25.51
C THR A 189 75.00 -28.35 25.06
N ILE A 190 75.28 -29.52 24.47
CA ILE A 190 74.72 -30.86 24.76
C ILE A 190 73.20 -31.09 24.66
N ALA A 191 72.89 -31.98 23.72
CA ALA A 191 71.63 -32.64 23.45
C ALA A 191 71.08 -33.45 24.62
N LEU A 192 69.76 -33.42 24.79
CA LEU A 192 69.02 -34.58 25.28
C LEU A 192 67.93 -34.96 24.26
N HIS A 193 68.10 -36.17 23.78
CA HIS A 193 67.31 -36.87 22.80
C HIS A 193 66.16 -37.59 23.53
N SER A 194 64.90 -37.31 23.20
CA SER A 194 63.85 -38.33 23.30
C SER A 194 62.62 -37.98 22.48
N VAL A 195 62.46 -38.79 21.42
CA VAL A 195 61.20 -39.38 20.94
C VAL A 195 60.24 -38.50 20.14
N ASN A 196 60.22 -38.83 18.85
CA ASN A 196 59.20 -38.55 17.85
C ASN A 196 57.77 -38.71 18.36
N ASP A 197 56.93 -37.72 18.05
CA ASP A 197 55.64 -37.99 17.45
C ASP A 197 55.42 -37.00 16.30
N ASP A 198 55.37 -37.58 15.10
CA ASP A 198 55.05 -36.91 13.84
C ASP A 198 53.60 -36.43 13.86
N ALA A 199 53.40 -35.12 13.98
CA ALA A 199 52.27 -34.43 13.37
C ALA A 199 52.68 -32.98 13.11
N SER A 200 53.21 -32.78 11.91
CA SER A 200 53.33 -31.48 11.25
C SER A 200 51.95 -30.81 11.16
N ASP A 201 51.55 -30.11 12.22
CA ASP A 201 50.49 -29.11 12.18
C ASP A 201 51.16 -27.73 12.16
N THR A 202 51.80 -27.44 11.03
CA THR A 202 51.98 -26.07 10.58
C THR A 202 50.59 -25.48 10.44
N GLY A 203 50.10 -24.87 11.53
CA GLY A 203 48.90 -24.06 11.56
C GLY A 203 49.11 -22.86 10.64
N LEU A 204 48.96 -23.10 9.34
CA LEU A 204 48.64 -22.09 8.36
C LEU A 204 47.50 -21.28 8.96
N ALA A 205 47.78 -20.02 9.28
CA ALA A 205 46.74 -19.02 9.38
C ALA A 205 45.76 -19.28 8.22
N PRO A 206 44.46 -19.50 8.47
CA PRO A 206 43.53 -19.72 7.39
C PRO A 206 43.66 -18.49 6.52
N ASN A 207 44.26 -18.66 5.34
CA ASN A 207 44.29 -17.65 4.31
C ASN A 207 42.84 -17.22 4.21
N SER A 208 42.57 -16.01 4.69
CA SER A 208 41.34 -15.31 4.45
C SER A 208 41.36 -15.01 2.96
N GLU A 209 41.11 -16.04 2.15
CA GLU A 209 40.66 -15.93 0.78
C GLU A 209 39.33 -15.18 0.89
N HIS A 210 39.46 -13.86 0.99
CA HIS A 210 38.36 -12.97 0.76
C HIS A 210 37.84 -13.36 -0.62
N PRO A 211 36.62 -13.93 -0.70
CA PRO A 211 36.08 -14.34 -1.98
C PRO A 211 36.18 -13.13 -2.92
N PRO A 212 36.52 -13.35 -4.20
CA PRO A 212 36.73 -12.27 -5.14
C PRO A 212 35.58 -11.27 -5.04
N LEU A 213 35.95 -10.00 -4.92
CA LEU A 213 35.13 -8.82 -4.63
C LEU A 213 33.88 -8.67 -5.54
N PHE A 214 33.87 -9.45 -6.63
CA PHE A 214 32.86 -9.54 -7.66
C PHE A 214 32.22 -10.94 -7.75
N THR A 215 31.93 -11.58 -6.62
CA THR A 215 30.80 -12.52 -6.63
C THR A 215 29.56 -11.69 -6.94
N SER A 216 29.11 -11.72 -8.20
CA SER A 216 28.17 -10.77 -8.82
C SER A 216 26.79 -10.67 -8.14
N LYS A 217 26.39 -11.70 -7.40
CA LYS A 217 25.05 -11.85 -6.84
C LYS A 217 24.68 -10.81 -5.76
N PRO A 218 25.43 -10.63 -4.65
CA PRO A 218 25.11 -9.63 -3.61
C PRO A 218 25.07 -8.20 -4.15
N LEU A 219 26.01 -7.81 -5.01
CA LEU A 219 26.04 -6.48 -5.61
C LEU A 219 24.79 -6.24 -6.46
N TYR A 220 24.39 -7.23 -7.26
CA TYR A 220 23.17 -7.17 -8.06
C TYR A 220 21.92 -7.03 -7.18
N ILE A 221 21.81 -7.81 -6.10
CA ILE A 221 20.70 -7.72 -5.14
C ILE A 221 20.63 -6.33 -4.50
N ALA A 222 21.78 -5.75 -4.11
CA ALA A 222 21.83 -4.39 -3.57
C ALA A 222 21.40 -3.34 -4.60
N LEU A 223 21.87 -3.45 -5.85
CA LEU A 223 21.49 -2.54 -6.93
C LEU A 223 19.97 -2.62 -7.20
N MET A 224 19.43 -3.83 -7.27
CA MET A 224 17.98 -4.05 -7.42
C MET A 224 17.20 -3.45 -6.25
N ALA A 225 17.64 -3.68 -5.01
CA ALA A 225 17.00 -3.09 -3.83
C ALA A 225 17.03 -1.55 -3.88
N LEU A 226 18.14 -0.94 -4.33
CA LEU A 226 18.23 0.51 -4.50
C LEU A 226 17.26 1.02 -5.57
N ILE A 227 17.19 0.38 -6.74
CA ILE A 227 16.27 0.77 -7.82
C ILE A 227 14.82 0.65 -7.35
N LEU A 228 14.47 -0.44 -6.67
CA LEU A 228 13.12 -0.65 -6.14
C LEU A 228 12.79 0.36 -5.05
N LEU A 229 13.72 0.66 -4.14
CA LEU A 229 13.54 1.69 -3.11
C LEU A 229 13.26 3.05 -3.73
N LEU A 230 14.05 3.47 -4.72
CA LEU A 230 13.83 4.72 -5.44
C LEU A 230 12.49 4.73 -6.18
N THR A 231 12.11 3.61 -6.79
CA THR A 231 10.81 3.46 -7.46
C THR A 231 9.65 3.62 -6.47
N VAL A 232 9.75 3.00 -5.30
CA VAL A 232 8.76 3.13 -4.22
C VAL A 232 8.62 4.59 -3.78
N PHE A 233 9.73 5.29 -3.51
CA PHE A 233 9.70 6.71 -3.14
C PHE A 233 9.06 7.57 -4.23
N MET A 234 9.37 7.32 -5.51
CA MET A 234 8.76 8.04 -6.62
C MET A 234 7.25 7.80 -6.69
N LEU A 235 6.79 6.56 -6.53
CA LEU A 235 5.36 6.25 -6.51
C LEU A 235 4.63 6.88 -5.33
N GLN A 236 5.24 6.93 -4.15
CA GLN A 236 4.67 7.61 -2.98
C GLN A 236 4.64 9.12 -3.18
N ALA A 237 5.70 9.73 -3.73
CA ALA A 237 5.75 11.15 -4.02
C ALA A 237 4.70 11.56 -5.05
N PHE A 238 4.51 10.77 -6.12
CA PHE A 238 3.44 10.98 -7.10
C PHE A 238 2.06 10.80 -6.46
N GLY A 239 1.83 9.70 -5.75
CA GLY A 239 0.55 9.48 -5.06
C GLY A 239 0.21 10.61 -4.09
N LEU A 240 1.19 11.10 -3.34
CA LEU A 240 1.02 12.22 -2.42
C LEU A 240 0.73 13.54 -3.16
N SER A 241 1.45 13.87 -4.23
CA SER A 241 1.25 15.12 -4.96
C SER A 241 -0.16 15.20 -5.56
N TYR A 242 -0.62 14.10 -6.18
CA TYR A 242 -1.99 13.99 -6.69
C TYR A 242 -3.02 14.01 -5.56
N ALA A 243 -2.76 13.33 -4.44
CA ALA A 243 -3.67 13.35 -3.29
C ALA A 243 -3.82 14.76 -2.69
N VAL A 244 -2.72 15.52 -2.58
CA VAL A 244 -2.74 16.92 -2.11
C VAL A 244 -3.48 17.82 -3.10
N GLY A 245 -3.27 17.64 -4.40
CA GLY A 245 -4.01 18.36 -5.43
C GLY A 245 -5.51 18.10 -5.31
N ALA A 246 -5.90 16.82 -5.28
CA ALA A 246 -7.30 16.42 -5.27
C ALA A 246 -7.99 16.70 -3.93
N ALA A 247 -7.26 16.87 -2.83
CA ALA A 247 -7.81 17.25 -1.53
C ALA A 247 -8.30 18.70 -1.49
N LYS A 248 -7.86 19.54 -2.44
CA LYS A 248 -8.32 20.93 -2.57
C LYS A 248 -9.68 21.03 -3.26
N ASP A 249 -10.06 20.01 -4.03
CA ASP A 249 -11.31 19.99 -4.77
C ASP A 249 -12.52 19.75 -3.85
N THR A 250 -13.71 20.09 -4.36
CA THR A 250 -14.99 19.87 -3.68
C THR A 250 -15.26 18.36 -3.51
N THR A 251 -16.23 18.03 -2.64
CA THR A 251 -16.61 16.64 -2.30
C THR A 251 -16.81 15.79 -3.56
N PRO A 252 -16.00 14.74 -3.79
CA PRO A 252 -16.13 13.93 -4.99
C PRO A 252 -17.48 13.20 -4.99
N SER A 253 -18.18 13.16 -6.12
CA SER A 253 -19.32 12.27 -6.30
C SER A 253 -18.87 10.89 -6.77
N VAL A 254 -19.44 9.83 -6.21
CA VAL A 254 -19.08 8.44 -6.50
C VAL A 254 -20.30 7.70 -7.02
N SER A 255 -20.10 6.94 -8.09
CA SER A 255 -21.15 6.11 -8.69
C SER A 255 -21.32 4.83 -7.87
N TRP A 256 -22.58 4.53 -7.53
CA TRP A 256 -23.00 3.32 -6.84
C TRP A 256 -24.07 2.63 -7.68
N CYS A 257 -23.87 1.35 -7.96
CA CYS A 257 -24.70 0.59 -8.88
C CYS A 257 -25.46 -0.52 -8.16
N SER A 258 -26.68 -0.77 -8.62
CA SER A 258 -27.50 -1.88 -8.15
C SER A 258 -28.31 -2.48 -9.30
N PRO A 259 -28.51 -3.81 -9.31
CA PRO A 259 -29.45 -4.44 -10.24
C PRO A 259 -30.89 -3.91 -10.14
N ILE A 260 -31.34 -3.48 -8.96
CA ILE A 260 -32.72 -2.98 -8.77
C ILE A 260 -32.99 -1.66 -9.46
N PHE A 261 -31.94 -0.94 -9.88
CA PHE A 261 -32.06 0.28 -10.66
C PHE A 261 -32.37 -0.02 -12.14
N GLN A 262 -32.52 -1.29 -12.51
CA GLN A 262 -32.91 -1.76 -13.83
C GLN A 262 -34.21 -2.55 -13.85
N PRO A 263 -34.86 -2.66 -15.03
CA PRO A 263 -34.63 -1.85 -16.23
C PRO A 263 -35.49 -0.56 -16.22
N PHE A 264 -35.07 0.45 -16.99
CA PHE A 264 -35.81 1.72 -17.20
C PHE A 264 -36.06 2.57 -15.94
N GLY A 265 -35.24 2.39 -14.90
CA GLY A 265 -35.22 3.28 -13.75
C GLY A 265 -34.81 4.70 -14.15
N VAL A 266 -35.57 5.68 -13.71
CA VAL A 266 -35.35 7.12 -13.96
C VAL A 266 -34.72 7.79 -12.74
N ALA A 267 -35.22 7.48 -11.55
CA ALA A 267 -34.70 7.97 -10.29
C ALA A 267 -34.97 7.00 -9.14
N VAL A 268 -34.20 7.17 -8.06
CA VAL A 268 -34.38 6.49 -6.77
C VAL A 268 -34.74 7.52 -5.73
N LEU A 269 -35.83 7.31 -5.00
CA LEU A 269 -36.14 8.01 -3.76
C LEU A 269 -35.70 7.13 -2.59
N ASP A 270 -34.95 7.69 -1.63
CA ASP A 270 -34.58 6.98 -0.41
C ASP A 270 -35.55 7.29 0.75
N GLY A 271 -35.43 6.55 1.84
CA GLY A 271 -36.18 6.73 3.10
C GLY A 271 -35.91 8.04 3.83
N ASN A 272 -34.93 8.83 3.38
CA ASN A 272 -34.63 10.17 3.87
C ASN A 272 -35.11 11.27 2.91
N CYS A 273 -35.92 10.91 1.91
CA CYS A 273 -36.47 11.82 0.90
C CYS A 273 -35.43 12.45 -0.04
N ASN A 274 -34.25 11.84 -0.16
CA ASN A 274 -33.27 12.23 -1.17
C ASN A 274 -33.63 11.57 -2.49
N VAL A 275 -33.53 12.37 -3.57
CA VAL A 275 -33.77 11.92 -4.93
C VAL A 275 -32.44 11.75 -5.65
N TRP A 276 -32.24 10.57 -6.22
CA TRP A 276 -31.03 10.22 -6.95
C TRP A 276 -31.38 9.85 -8.39
N PRO A 277 -30.97 10.64 -9.40
CA PRO A 277 -31.19 10.28 -10.79
C PRO A 277 -30.39 9.02 -11.14
N ILE A 278 -31.00 8.11 -11.89
CA ILE A 278 -30.36 6.86 -12.31
C ILE A 278 -29.67 7.07 -13.66
N GLU A 279 -28.36 6.85 -13.68
CA GLU A 279 -27.58 6.71 -14.90
C GLU A 279 -27.65 5.25 -15.37
N GLN A 280 -28.34 5.04 -16.50
CA GLN A 280 -28.48 3.71 -17.09
C GLN A 280 -27.24 3.33 -17.90
N THR A 281 -26.61 2.21 -17.52
CA THR A 281 -25.51 1.63 -18.29
C THR A 281 -25.97 0.29 -18.89
N PHE A 282 -26.60 0.33 -20.06
CA PHE A 282 -27.16 -0.87 -20.72
C PHE A 282 -26.11 -1.97 -20.95
N ALA A 283 -24.87 -1.60 -21.24
CA ALA A 283 -23.77 -2.55 -21.44
C ALA A 283 -23.43 -3.39 -20.20
N LYS A 284 -23.68 -2.87 -18.99
CA LYS A 284 -23.34 -3.56 -17.74
C LYS A 284 -24.53 -4.31 -17.12
N GLY A 285 -25.75 -4.14 -17.65
CA GLY A 285 -26.96 -4.69 -17.03
C GLY A 285 -27.16 -4.22 -15.58
N VAL A 286 -26.70 -3.00 -15.25
CA VAL A 286 -26.94 -2.34 -13.96
C VAL A 286 -27.19 -0.84 -14.14
N GLY A 287 -28.06 -0.27 -13.30
CA GLY A 287 -28.22 1.18 -13.17
C GLY A 287 -27.33 1.69 -12.04
N CYS A 288 -26.93 2.95 -12.11
CA CYS A 288 -26.08 3.57 -11.11
C CYS A 288 -26.61 4.95 -10.68
N ILE A 289 -26.30 5.36 -9.47
CA ILE A 289 -26.62 6.66 -8.90
C ILE A 289 -25.36 7.34 -8.39
N LEU A 290 -25.33 8.67 -8.41
CA LEU A 290 -24.20 9.46 -7.92
C LEU A 290 -24.45 9.90 -6.48
N ILE A 291 -23.71 9.33 -5.52
CA ILE A 291 -23.79 9.66 -4.10
C ILE A 291 -22.58 10.54 -3.71
N PRO A 292 -22.72 11.52 -2.80
CA PRO A 292 -21.60 12.25 -2.24
C PRO A 292 -20.56 11.33 -1.58
N GLY A 293 -19.31 11.39 -2.06
CA GLY A 293 -18.19 10.57 -1.61
C GLY A 293 -17.51 11.10 -0.35
N SER A 294 -18.25 11.19 0.75
CA SER A 294 -17.70 11.63 2.05
C SER A 294 -16.59 10.69 2.54
N GLN A 295 -16.75 9.38 2.32
CA GLN A 295 -15.73 8.36 2.63
C GLN A 295 -14.44 8.58 1.84
N GLN A 296 -14.56 8.88 0.54
CA GLN A 296 -13.42 9.15 -0.33
C GLN A 296 -12.71 10.43 0.10
N LYS A 297 -13.45 11.49 0.47
CA LYS A 297 -12.86 12.72 1.00
C LYS A 297 -12.09 12.48 2.30
N ALA A 298 -12.67 11.74 3.24
CA ALA A 298 -12.00 11.39 4.50
C ALA A 298 -10.74 10.55 4.24
N TRP A 299 -10.84 9.55 3.35
CA TRP A 299 -9.73 8.69 2.99
C TRP A 299 -8.61 9.42 2.24
N LEU A 300 -8.97 10.42 1.42
CA LEU A 300 -8.02 11.28 0.74
C LEU A 300 -7.21 12.12 1.73
N SER A 301 -7.87 12.73 2.72
CA SER A 301 -7.20 13.45 3.81
C SER A 301 -6.29 12.52 4.62
N ALA A 302 -6.77 11.32 4.95
CA ALA A 302 -5.99 10.29 5.63
C ALA A 302 -4.79 9.83 4.79
N THR A 303 -4.95 9.71 3.47
CA THR A 303 -3.87 9.33 2.55
C THR A 303 -2.80 10.42 2.49
N VAL A 304 -3.17 11.70 2.41
CA VAL A 304 -2.21 12.82 2.45
C VAL A 304 -1.41 12.78 3.76
N ALA A 305 -2.08 12.72 4.90
CA ALA A 305 -1.43 12.71 6.21
C ALA A 305 -0.58 11.45 6.41
N GLY A 306 -1.15 10.27 6.14
CA GLY A 306 -0.49 8.98 6.34
C GLY A 306 0.72 8.80 5.43
N THR A 307 0.64 9.22 4.16
CA THR A 307 1.78 9.11 3.22
C THR A 307 2.88 10.09 3.58
N SER A 308 2.53 11.31 4.00
CA SER A 308 3.52 12.28 4.49
C SER A 308 4.28 11.73 5.72
N ILE A 309 3.55 11.15 6.68
CA ILE A 309 4.14 10.52 7.86
C ILE A 309 5.00 9.32 7.44
N ALA A 310 4.51 8.47 6.54
CA ALA A 310 5.25 7.30 6.05
C ALA A 310 6.61 7.68 5.46
N ILE A 311 6.66 8.69 4.58
CA ILE A 311 7.92 9.19 4.00
C ILE A 311 8.88 9.68 5.10
N VAL A 312 8.40 10.39 6.12
CA VAL A 312 9.24 10.80 7.25
C VAL A 312 9.77 9.60 8.03
N LEU A 313 8.93 8.60 8.30
CA LEU A 313 9.34 7.37 8.98
C LEU A 313 10.37 6.58 8.16
N GLU A 314 10.24 6.54 6.83
CA GLU A 314 11.21 5.93 5.92
C GLU A 314 12.57 6.63 5.96
N LEU A 315 12.57 7.97 5.95
CA LEU A 315 13.80 8.76 6.09
C LEU A 315 14.47 8.52 7.45
N LEU A 316 13.68 8.47 8.53
CA LEU A 316 14.20 8.13 9.86
C LEU A 316 14.80 6.73 9.91
N ASP A 317 14.14 5.73 9.31
CA ASP A 317 14.67 4.37 9.21
C ASP A 317 15.98 4.34 8.40
N ILE A 318 16.08 5.06 7.28
CA ILE A 318 17.32 5.18 6.50
C ILE A 318 18.43 5.82 7.34
N CYS A 319 18.12 6.89 8.10
CA CYS A 319 19.09 7.50 9.02
C CYS A 319 19.56 6.52 10.10
N VAL A 320 18.64 5.77 10.72
CA VAL A 320 18.97 4.72 11.71
C VAL A 320 19.85 3.64 11.09
N LEU A 321 19.50 3.16 9.89
CA LEU A 321 20.27 2.14 9.16
C LEU A 321 21.66 2.63 8.72
N ALA A 322 21.82 3.93 8.45
CA ALA A 322 23.08 4.54 8.07
C ALA A 322 23.99 4.81 9.28
N SER A 323 23.43 5.27 10.40
CA SER A 323 24.21 5.73 11.56
C SER A 323 24.52 4.65 12.60
N VAL A 324 23.67 3.62 12.74
CA VAL A 324 23.85 2.60 13.79
C VAL A 324 24.83 1.52 13.34
N HIS A 325 25.93 1.38 14.06
CA HIS A 325 26.89 0.29 13.87
C HIS A 325 26.27 -1.05 14.28
N SER A 326 26.46 -2.12 13.49
CA SER A 326 25.77 -3.41 13.67
C SER A 326 26.13 -4.17 14.95
N SER A 327 27.23 -3.79 15.62
CA SER A 327 27.59 -4.33 16.93
C SER A 327 26.68 -3.82 18.05
N ARG A 328 25.99 -2.69 17.88
CA ARG A 328 25.12 -2.13 18.92
C ARG A 328 23.82 -2.92 19.02
N ARG A 329 23.62 -3.57 20.17
CA ARG A 329 22.39 -4.24 20.57
C ARG A 329 21.69 -3.44 21.66
N TRP A 330 20.37 -3.32 21.57
CA TRP A 330 19.55 -2.78 22.64
C TRP A 330 18.59 -3.87 23.11
N ARG A 331 18.64 -4.20 24.41
CA ARG A 331 17.88 -5.31 25.00
C ARG A 331 18.05 -6.63 24.22
N GLY A 332 19.27 -6.90 23.75
CA GLY A 332 19.61 -8.10 22.97
C GLY A 332 19.22 -8.05 21.49
N MET A 333 18.42 -7.06 21.06
CA MET A 333 18.03 -6.91 19.66
C MET A 333 19.01 -6.04 18.88
N LYS A 334 19.29 -6.40 17.62
CA LYS A 334 20.08 -5.56 16.71
C LYS A 334 19.28 -4.31 16.37
N MET A 335 19.81 -3.13 16.70
CA MET A 335 19.12 -1.85 16.48
C MET A 335 19.05 -1.43 15.00
N ARG A 336 19.90 -2.02 14.14
CA ARG A 336 19.98 -1.72 12.72
C ARG A 336 18.87 -2.42 11.91
N ARG A 337 17.62 -2.00 12.14
CA ARG A 337 16.42 -2.48 11.44
C ARG A 337 15.50 -1.28 11.14
N PRO A 338 14.69 -1.34 10.08
CA PRO A 338 13.73 -0.31 9.73
C PRO A 338 12.46 -0.44 10.59
N TRP A 339 12.59 -0.17 11.88
CA TRP A 339 11.53 -0.43 12.86
C TRP A 339 10.27 0.35 12.56
N PHE A 340 10.40 1.61 12.15
CA PHE A 340 9.25 2.49 11.98
C PHE A 340 8.35 2.01 10.85
N THR A 341 8.92 1.77 9.67
CA THR A 341 8.21 1.32 8.47
C THR A 341 7.63 -0.10 8.59
N MET A 342 8.32 -1.01 9.29
CA MET A 342 7.79 -2.35 9.55
C MET A 342 6.51 -2.30 10.39
N PHE A 343 6.52 -1.57 11.51
CA PHE A 343 5.35 -1.49 12.38
C PHE A 343 4.25 -0.61 11.80
N SER A 344 4.61 0.55 11.22
CA SER A 344 3.63 1.44 10.61
C SER A 344 2.93 0.78 9.44
N GLY A 345 3.63 -0.02 8.65
CA GLY A 345 3.04 -0.73 7.54
C GLY A 345 2.09 -1.85 7.94
N LEU A 346 2.43 -2.62 8.99
CA LEU A 346 1.47 -3.57 9.58
C LEU A 346 0.23 -2.84 10.14
N ALA A 347 0.42 -1.67 10.76
CA ALA A 347 -0.69 -0.86 11.24
C ALA A 347 -1.58 -0.34 10.10
N VAL A 348 -0.99 0.11 8.98
CA VAL A 348 -1.73 0.51 7.77
C VAL A 348 -2.55 -0.67 7.21
N LEU A 349 -1.97 -1.87 7.11
CA LEU A 349 -2.72 -3.06 6.70
C LEU A 349 -3.88 -3.38 7.64
N GLY A 350 -3.67 -3.26 8.95
CA GLY A 350 -4.74 -3.41 9.95
C GLY A 350 -5.86 -2.39 9.78
N LEU A 351 -5.54 -1.13 9.51
CA LEU A 351 -6.53 -0.08 9.23
C LEU A 351 -7.31 -0.39 7.95
N ILE A 352 -6.63 -0.76 6.86
CA ILE A 352 -7.29 -1.13 5.60
C ILE A 352 -8.22 -2.33 5.82
N LEU A 353 -7.83 -3.32 6.63
CA LEU A 353 -8.66 -4.46 6.98
C LEU A 353 -9.95 -4.01 7.70
N VAL A 354 -9.82 -3.21 8.75
CA VAL A 354 -10.97 -2.72 9.53
C VAL A 354 -11.92 -1.92 8.65
N PHE A 355 -11.41 -0.93 7.91
CA PHE A 355 -12.24 -0.12 7.02
C PHE A 355 -12.79 -0.92 5.83
N GLY A 356 -12.07 -1.91 5.33
CA GLY A 356 -12.54 -2.83 4.30
C GLY A 356 -13.74 -3.66 4.77
N VAL A 357 -13.73 -4.14 6.01
CA VAL A 357 -14.88 -4.84 6.62
C VAL A 357 -16.06 -3.87 6.77
N VAL A 358 -15.83 -2.72 7.40
CA VAL A 358 -16.88 -1.70 7.64
C VAL A 358 -17.52 -1.27 6.33
N TYR A 359 -16.75 -0.85 5.32
CA TYR A 359 -17.29 -0.37 4.05
C TYR A 359 -17.96 -1.47 3.22
N SER A 360 -17.67 -2.74 3.49
CA SER A 360 -18.37 -3.86 2.86
C SER A 360 -19.68 -4.24 3.56
N THR A 361 -19.87 -3.83 4.81
CA THR A 361 -21.00 -4.25 5.68
C THR A 361 -21.98 -3.13 5.99
N ILE A 362 -21.73 -1.91 5.52
CA ILE A 362 -22.59 -0.74 5.76
C ILE A 362 -22.85 -0.06 4.41
N LEU A 363 -24.08 0.42 4.21
CA LEU A 363 -24.42 1.25 3.06
C LEU A 363 -23.65 2.58 3.11
N PRO A 364 -23.34 3.18 1.95
CA PRO A 364 -22.70 4.48 1.95
C PRO A 364 -23.59 5.52 2.64
N PRO A 365 -23.00 6.51 3.33
CA PRO A 365 -23.77 7.57 3.94
C PRO A 365 -24.54 8.35 2.86
N GLY A 366 -25.82 8.63 3.13
CA GLY A 366 -26.70 9.35 2.20
C GLY A 366 -27.68 8.48 1.44
N ILE A 367 -27.71 7.16 1.66
CA ILE A 367 -28.78 6.29 1.16
C ILE A 367 -29.26 5.33 2.27
N SER A 368 -30.56 5.07 2.30
CA SER A 368 -31.18 4.11 3.23
C SER A 368 -31.34 2.72 2.61
N GLU A 369 -31.63 1.73 3.46
CA GLU A 369 -31.95 0.36 3.02
C GLU A 369 -33.23 0.32 2.20
N LYS A 370 -34.29 1.00 2.62
CA LYS A 370 -35.52 1.11 1.82
C LYS A 370 -35.38 2.17 0.74
N VAL A 371 -35.77 1.83 -0.48
CA VAL A 371 -35.77 2.73 -1.64
C VAL A 371 -37.00 2.52 -2.51
N TRP A 372 -37.38 3.57 -3.23
CA TRP A 372 -38.43 3.55 -4.23
C TRP A 372 -37.86 3.94 -5.59
N VAL A 373 -37.93 3.01 -6.53
CA VAL A 373 -37.42 3.20 -7.90
C VAL A 373 -38.57 3.64 -8.79
N VAL A 374 -38.43 4.81 -9.38
CA VAL A 374 -39.37 5.33 -10.39
C VAL A 374 -38.91 4.83 -11.75
N THR A 375 -39.80 4.17 -12.48
CA THR A 375 -39.52 3.65 -13.84
C THR A 375 -40.44 4.27 -14.86
N ASP A 376 -39.96 4.42 -16.10
CA ASP A 376 -40.76 4.86 -17.23
C ASP A 376 -40.67 3.88 -18.40
N VAL A 377 -41.72 3.06 -18.55
CA VAL A 377 -41.86 2.09 -19.65
C VAL A 377 -43.23 2.30 -20.31
N GLY A 378 -43.46 3.53 -20.78
CA GLY A 378 -44.74 3.96 -21.36
C GLY A 378 -45.82 4.27 -20.31
N THR A 379 -45.63 3.81 -19.07
CA THR A 379 -46.40 4.22 -17.88
C THR A 379 -45.43 4.41 -16.72
N VAL A 380 -45.65 5.48 -15.94
CA VAL A 380 -44.88 5.74 -14.72
C VAL A 380 -45.28 4.71 -13.68
N LYS A 381 -44.30 4.00 -13.13
CA LYS A 381 -44.50 3.04 -12.04
C LYS A 381 -43.48 3.28 -10.94
N VAL A 382 -43.88 2.97 -9.71
CA VAL A 382 -43.03 3.08 -8.53
C VAL A 382 -42.88 1.70 -7.92
N TYR A 383 -41.65 1.28 -7.71
CA TYR A 383 -41.34 0.01 -7.10
C TYR A 383 -40.58 0.21 -5.79
N GLU A 384 -41.13 -0.29 -4.69
CA GLU A 384 -40.43 -0.43 -3.41
C GLU A 384 -39.45 -1.60 -3.46
N GLY A 385 -38.24 -1.35 -2.99
CA GLY A 385 -37.19 -2.33 -2.85
C GLY A 385 -36.33 -2.09 -1.62
N GLU A 386 -35.53 -3.10 -1.30
CA GLU A 386 -34.57 -3.07 -0.20
C GLU A 386 -33.15 -3.24 -0.73
N LEU A 387 -32.27 -2.33 -0.36
CA LEU A 387 -30.84 -2.32 -0.66
C LEU A 387 -30.07 -2.93 0.50
N GLY A 388 -29.45 -4.07 0.22
CA GLY A 388 -28.37 -4.63 1.01
C GLY A 388 -27.04 -3.95 0.70
N THR A 389 -26.08 -4.23 1.58
CA THR A 389 -24.71 -3.71 1.50
C THR A 389 -23.94 -4.37 0.35
N ALA A 390 -22.82 -3.76 -0.05
CA ALA A 390 -22.00 -4.30 -1.14
C ALA A 390 -21.51 -5.73 -0.86
N GLY A 391 -21.29 -6.07 0.41
CA GLY A 391 -20.67 -7.31 0.84
C GLY A 391 -19.26 -7.48 0.27
N LEU A 392 -18.71 -8.68 0.45
CA LEU A 392 -17.41 -9.02 -0.12
C LEU A 392 -17.42 -8.99 -1.66
N ARG A 393 -18.51 -9.48 -2.27
CA ARG A 393 -18.67 -9.51 -3.72
C ARG A 393 -18.61 -8.12 -4.34
N GLY A 394 -19.38 -7.16 -3.83
CA GLY A 394 -19.40 -5.79 -4.34
C GLY A 394 -18.05 -5.09 -4.15
N ALA A 395 -17.39 -5.31 -3.01
CA ALA A 395 -16.04 -4.78 -2.77
C ALA A 395 -14.99 -5.34 -3.74
N MET A 396 -15.01 -6.66 -4.00
CA MET A 396 -14.10 -7.30 -4.96
C MET A 396 -14.29 -6.75 -6.37
N ILE A 397 -15.54 -6.61 -6.83
CA ILE A 397 -15.81 -6.07 -8.16
C ILE A 397 -15.37 -4.60 -8.23
N GLY A 398 -15.79 -3.76 -7.28
CA GLY A 398 -15.44 -2.33 -7.29
C GLY A 398 -13.94 -2.06 -7.25
N TRP A 399 -13.19 -2.85 -6.46
CA TRP A 399 -11.73 -2.72 -6.37
C TRP A 399 -11.03 -3.27 -7.62
N ASN A 400 -11.38 -4.48 -8.08
CA ASN A 400 -10.77 -5.08 -9.28
C ASN A 400 -11.05 -4.22 -10.52
N ASP A 401 -12.28 -3.72 -10.68
CA ASP A 401 -12.63 -2.80 -11.77
C ASP A 401 -11.76 -1.54 -11.69
N GLY A 402 -11.51 -1.01 -10.48
CA GLY A 402 -10.64 0.13 -10.26
C GLY A 402 -9.16 -0.13 -10.62
N VAL A 403 -8.62 -1.30 -10.28
CA VAL A 403 -7.22 -1.65 -10.54
C VAL A 403 -7.00 -2.00 -12.01
N PHE A 404 -7.91 -2.74 -12.63
CA PHE A 404 -7.70 -3.33 -13.96
C PHE A 404 -8.44 -2.61 -15.09
N GLN A 405 -9.09 -1.47 -14.82
CA GLN A 405 -9.80 -0.69 -15.86
C GLN A 405 -8.96 -0.42 -17.11
N ALA A 406 -7.67 -0.09 -16.95
CA ALA A 406 -6.79 0.25 -18.08
C ALA A 406 -6.49 -0.94 -19.01
N TRP A 407 -6.87 -2.17 -18.66
CA TRP A 407 -6.74 -3.33 -19.53
C TRP A 407 -7.85 -3.42 -20.58
N GLY A 408 -8.90 -2.58 -20.44
CA GLY A 408 -9.95 -2.45 -21.44
C GLY A 408 -10.62 -3.79 -21.76
N THR A 409 -10.60 -4.18 -23.03
CA THR A 409 -11.23 -5.42 -23.53
C THR A 409 -10.60 -6.70 -22.97
N MET A 410 -9.34 -6.67 -22.51
CA MET A 410 -8.74 -7.85 -21.87
C MET A 410 -9.38 -8.15 -20.51
N TYR A 411 -9.88 -7.12 -19.81
CA TYR A 411 -10.51 -7.27 -18.50
C TYR A 411 -12.04 -7.35 -18.61
N PHE A 412 -12.66 -6.47 -19.38
CA PHE A 412 -14.13 -6.44 -19.54
C PHE A 412 -14.65 -7.39 -20.63
N GLY A 413 -13.77 -8.05 -21.38
CA GLY A 413 -14.10 -8.81 -22.58
C GLY A 413 -14.18 -7.92 -23.82
N SER A 414 -13.93 -8.50 -24.99
CA SER A 414 -14.25 -7.87 -26.27
C SER A 414 -15.78 -7.91 -26.45
N TRP A 415 -16.45 -6.82 -26.10
CA TRP A 415 -17.80 -6.60 -26.58
C TRP A 415 -17.67 -6.24 -28.06
N ALA A 416 -18.01 -7.17 -28.94
CA ALA A 416 -18.29 -6.84 -30.33
C ALA A 416 -19.51 -5.90 -30.31
N GLY A 417 -19.25 -4.60 -30.42
CA GLY A 417 -20.24 -3.61 -30.80
C GLY A 417 -20.42 -3.66 -32.30
#